data_AF-A0A098B0A6-F1
#
_entry.id   AF-A0A098B0A6-F1
#
_cell.length_a   1.000
_cell.length_b   1.000
_cell.length_c   1.000
_cell.angle_alpha   90.00
_cell.angle_beta   90.00
_cell.angle_gamma   90.00
#
_symmetry.space_group_name_H-M   'P 1'
#
loop_
_entity.id
_entity.type
_entity.pdbx_description
1 polymer ?
#
loop_
_entity_poly.entity_id
_entity_poly.type
_entity_poly.pdbx_seq_one_letter_code
_entity_poly.pdbx_strand_id
1 'polypeptide(L)'
;MRQCSQTAQMFKLLIRGNRRITLTEEGMLLRKRAQEIMELVDKTESELGNMNEVINGDIYIGSGETDAMRLIAKVVKKLQEEHPHIQYHLYSGNADDVMERLDKGLLDFGVIIGSASI
;
A
#
# COMPACT_ATOMS: atom_id res chain seq x y z
N MET A 1 23.77 -8.40 27.75
CA MET A 1 24.51 -7.88 26.58
C MET A 1 25.08 -9.05 25.79
N ARG A 2 24.29 -9.69 24.91
CA ARG A 2 24.78 -10.78 24.06
C ARG A 2 25.12 -10.25 22.67
N GLN A 3 26.38 -10.41 22.32
CA GLN A 3 27.05 -10.30 21.02
C GLN A 3 26.15 -10.22 19.78
N CYS A 4 26.25 -9.09 19.08
CA CYS A 4 25.97 -9.02 17.65
C CYS A 4 27.25 -9.46 16.90
N SER A 5 27.48 -10.76 16.85
CA SER A 5 28.43 -11.37 15.93
C SER A 5 27.63 -12.07 14.83
N GLN A 6 27.17 -11.29 13.85
CA GLN A 6 26.63 -11.84 12.61
C GLN A 6 27.43 -11.32 11.43
N THR A 7 27.95 -12.29 10.70
CA THR A 7 28.85 -12.23 9.56
C THR A 7 28.23 -11.44 8.41
N ALA A 8 28.93 -10.44 7.89
CA ALA A 8 28.57 -9.81 6.61
C ALA A 8 28.88 -10.79 5.48
N GLN A 9 27.85 -11.46 4.95
CA GLN A 9 27.99 -12.35 3.80
C GLN A 9 27.78 -11.56 2.51
N MET A 10 28.77 -11.59 1.61
CA MET A 10 28.72 -10.87 0.33
C MET A 10 27.94 -11.68 -0.70
N PHE A 11 26.69 -11.29 -0.95
CA PHE A 11 25.83 -11.91 -1.96
C PHE A 11 26.11 -11.34 -3.35
N LYS A 12 26.19 -12.21 -4.37
CA LYS A 12 26.18 -11.77 -5.77
C LYS A 12 24.74 -11.41 -6.12
N LEU A 13 24.52 -10.18 -6.57
CA LEU A 13 23.18 -9.67 -6.91
C LEU A 13 22.89 -9.72 -8.41
N LEU A 14 23.97 -9.76 -9.22
CA LEU A 14 23.91 -9.66 -10.67
C LEU A 14 24.73 -10.78 -11.30
N ILE A 15 24.16 -11.39 -12.33
CA ILE A 15 24.85 -12.28 -13.26
C ILE A 15 25.10 -11.49 -14.54
N ARG A 16 26.37 -11.36 -14.93
CA ARG A 16 26.76 -10.72 -16.20
C ARG A 16 26.88 -11.79 -17.28
N GLY A 17 26.04 -11.71 -18.31
CA GLY A 17 26.19 -12.45 -19.56
C GLY A 17 26.80 -11.56 -20.66
N ASN A 18 27.17 -12.17 -21.80
CA ASN A 18 27.94 -11.52 -22.87
C ASN A 18 27.25 -10.28 -23.51
N ARG A 19 25.94 -10.09 -23.30
CA ARG A 19 25.15 -8.92 -23.75
C ARG A 19 23.99 -8.53 -22.81
N ARG A 20 23.84 -9.17 -21.64
CA ARG A 20 22.70 -8.96 -20.72
C ARG A 20 23.15 -9.08 -19.27
N ILE A 21 22.56 -8.24 -18.41
CA ILE A 21 22.70 -8.31 -16.96
C ILE A 21 21.36 -8.79 -16.41
N THR A 22 21.39 -9.81 -15.55
CA THR A 22 20.20 -10.39 -14.91
C THR A 22 20.41 -10.42 -13.40
N LEU A 23 19.32 -10.32 -12.62
CA LEU A 23 19.37 -10.47 -11.17
C LEU A 23 19.54 -11.94 -10.77
N THR A 24 20.30 -12.19 -9.72
CA THR A 24 20.28 -13.47 -8.98
C THR A 24 19.02 -13.55 -8.11
N GLU A 25 18.78 -14.69 -7.46
CA GLU A 25 17.69 -14.81 -6.48
C GLU A 25 17.84 -13.80 -5.33
N GLU A 26 19.06 -13.61 -4.83
CA GLU A 26 19.37 -12.61 -3.81
C GLU A 26 19.21 -11.19 -4.36
N GLY A 27 19.54 -10.97 -5.64
CA GLY A 27 19.28 -9.72 -6.35
C GLY A 27 17.79 -9.41 -6.48
N MET A 28 16.95 -10.43 -6.74
CA MET A 28 15.50 -10.28 -6.78
C MET A 28 14.92 -9.97 -5.40
N LEU A 29 15.37 -10.68 -4.36
CA LEU A 29 14.96 -10.43 -2.98
C LEU A 29 15.35 -9.00 -2.54
N LEU A 30 16.59 -8.59 -2.83
CA LEU A 30 17.06 -7.24 -2.53
C LEU A 30 16.24 -6.20 -3.29
N ARG A 31 15.96 -6.41 -4.58
CA ARG A 31 15.11 -5.49 -5.36
C ARG A 31 13.73 -5.34 -4.72
N LYS A 32 13.11 -6.44 -4.31
CA LYS A 32 11.80 -6.40 -3.62
C LYS A 32 11.87 -5.58 -2.34
N ARG A 33 12.86 -5.82 -1.48
CA ARG A 33 13.02 -5.07 -0.22
C ARG A 33 13.39 -3.62 -0.45
N ALA A 34 14.24 -3.32 -1.43
CA ALA A 34 14.58 -1.96 -1.79
C ALA A 34 13.36 -1.19 -2.27
N GLN A 35 12.47 -1.83 -3.04
CA GLN A 35 11.23 -1.23 -3.47
C GLN A 35 10.30 -0.94 -2.28
N GLU A 36 10.11 -1.90 -1.36
CA GLU A 36 9.34 -1.68 -0.13
C GLU A 36 9.92 -0.53 0.72
N ILE A 37 11.24 -0.42 0.81
CA ILE A 37 11.91 0.67 1.53
C ILE A 37 11.65 2.01 0.84
N MET A 38 11.74 2.06 -0.50
CA MET A 38 11.44 3.28 -1.25
C MET A 38 9.99 3.73 -1.04
N GLU A 39 9.03 2.80 -1.09
CA GLU A 39 7.63 3.09 -0.82
C GLU A 39 7.41 3.65 0.60
N LEU A 40 8.12 3.10 1.60
CA LEU A 40 8.09 3.62 2.97
C LEU A 40 8.72 5.01 3.10
N VAL A 41 9.83 5.26 2.39
CA VAL A 41 10.48 6.58 2.33
C VAL A 41 9.54 7.59 1.68
N ASP A 42 8.99 7.28 0.51
CA ASP A 42 8.07 8.15 -0.23
C ASP A 42 6.82 8.47 0.62
N LYS A 43 6.26 7.48 1.31
CA LYS A 43 5.15 7.67 2.24
C LYS A 43 5.53 8.59 3.40
N THR A 44 6.71 8.39 3.98
CA THR A 44 7.21 9.23 5.08
C THR A 44 7.45 10.67 4.60
N GLU A 45 8.03 10.87 3.42
CA GLU A 45 8.24 12.19 2.83
C GLU A 45 6.92 12.89 2.53
N SER A 46 5.91 12.16 2.06
CA SER A 46 4.55 12.68 1.88
C SER A 46 3.92 13.10 3.21
N GLU A 47 3.98 12.24 4.24
CA GLU A 47 3.47 12.55 5.58
C GLU A 47 4.15 13.77 6.21
N LEU A 48 5.47 13.93 6.02
CA LEU A 48 6.24 15.08 6.51
C LEU A 48 6.02 16.35 5.66
N GLY A 49 5.90 16.21 4.33
CA GLY A 49 5.61 17.31 3.41
C GLY A 49 4.22 17.91 3.62
N ASN A 50 3.29 17.12 4.16
CA ASN A 50 1.94 17.51 4.51
C ASN A 50 1.84 18.33 5.82
N MET A 51 2.97 18.75 6.42
CA MET A 51 3.00 19.71 7.53
C MET A 51 2.63 21.15 7.13
N ASN A 52 2.48 21.45 5.84
CA ASN A 52 1.92 22.71 5.35
C ASN A 52 0.50 22.51 4.80
N GLU A 53 -0.51 22.69 5.67
CA GLU A 53 -1.97 22.98 5.49
C GLU A 53 -2.80 22.38 4.35
N VAL A 54 -2.23 21.65 3.38
CA VAL A 54 -2.94 21.09 2.24
C VAL A 54 -2.97 19.57 2.39
N ILE A 55 -4.10 19.06 2.90
CA ILE A 55 -4.35 17.61 2.98
C ILE A 55 -4.43 17.06 1.56
N ASN A 56 -3.48 16.20 1.19
CA ASN A 56 -3.34 15.60 -0.13
C ASN A 56 -2.89 14.13 -0.05
N GLY A 57 -3.12 13.35 -1.11
CA GLY A 57 -2.74 11.94 -1.22
C GLY A 57 -3.85 11.02 -1.72
N ASP A 58 -3.58 9.72 -1.75
CA ASP A 58 -4.52 8.70 -2.22
C ASP A 58 -5.19 7.97 -1.06
N ILE A 59 -6.49 7.70 -1.18
CA ILE A 59 -7.26 6.88 -0.23
C ILE A 59 -8.02 5.78 -0.98
N TYR A 60 -7.74 4.54 -0.64
CA TYR A 60 -8.31 3.33 -1.25
C TYR A 60 -9.40 2.74 -0.36
N ILE A 61 -10.64 2.69 -0.86
CA ILE A 61 -11.81 2.24 -0.11
C ILE A 61 -12.49 1.09 -0.85
N GLY A 62 -12.56 -0.08 -0.21
CA GLY A 62 -13.32 -1.24 -0.69
C GLY A 62 -14.70 -1.34 -0.06
N SER A 63 -15.67 -1.84 -0.80
CA SER A 63 -16.97 -2.22 -0.25
C SER A 63 -17.47 -3.51 -0.86
N GLY A 64 -18.19 -4.29 -0.04
CA GLY A 64 -19.09 -5.33 -0.55
C GLY A 64 -20.06 -4.73 -1.56
N GLU A 65 -20.41 -5.46 -2.62
CA GLU A 65 -21.35 -5.09 -3.69
C GLU A 65 -22.77 -4.82 -3.12
N THR A 66 -22.95 -3.65 -2.51
CA THR A 66 -24.10 -3.29 -1.68
C THR A 66 -24.41 -1.79 -1.80
N ASP A 67 -25.58 -1.37 -1.30
CA ASP A 67 -25.96 0.05 -1.18
C ASP A 67 -24.98 0.88 -0.35
N ALA A 68 -24.13 0.25 0.46
CA ALA A 68 -23.08 0.92 1.22
C ALA A 68 -22.11 1.70 0.29
N MET A 69 -21.80 1.17 -0.90
CA MET A 69 -20.93 1.85 -1.86
C MET A 69 -21.54 3.17 -2.35
N ARG A 70 -22.86 3.26 -2.49
CA ARG A 70 -23.54 4.51 -2.85
C ARG A 70 -23.45 5.56 -1.76
N LEU A 71 -23.51 5.15 -0.48
CA LEU A 71 -23.35 6.05 0.66
C LEU A 71 -21.91 6.57 0.73
N ILE A 72 -20.93 5.67 0.59
CA ILE A 72 -19.51 6.02 0.56
C ILE A 72 -19.22 7.02 -0.56
N ALA A 73 -19.70 6.76 -1.78
CA ALA A 73 -19.49 7.67 -2.91
C ALA A 73 -20.06 9.08 -2.66
N LYS A 74 -21.21 9.20 -1.96
CA LYS A 74 -21.77 10.51 -1.58
C LYS A 74 -20.91 11.24 -0.56
N VAL A 75 -20.39 10.52 0.44
CA VAL A 75 -19.50 11.09 1.47
C VAL A 75 -18.18 11.52 0.84
N VAL A 76 -17.58 10.66 0.01
CA VAL A 76 -16.36 10.95 -0.75
C VAL A 76 -16.52 12.19 -1.61
N LYS A 77 -17.65 12.33 -2.32
CA LYS A 77 -17.92 13.53 -3.12
C LYS A 77 -17.90 14.80 -2.26
N LYS A 78 -18.51 14.78 -1.08
CA LYS A 78 -18.50 15.92 -0.15
C LYS A 78 -17.09 16.21 0.36
N LEU A 79 -16.36 15.17 0.75
CA LEU A 79 -14.97 15.32 1.22
C LEU A 79 -14.03 15.81 0.13
N GLN A 80 -14.29 15.47 -1.14
CA GLN A 80 -13.50 15.96 -2.26
C GLN A 80 -13.72 17.46 -2.52
N GLU A 81 -14.88 18.01 -2.15
CA GLU A 81 -15.11 19.47 -2.18
C GLU A 81 -14.33 20.19 -1.07
N GLU A 82 -14.21 19.57 0.12
CA GLU A 82 -13.47 20.11 1.28
C GLU A 82 -11.95 19.90 1.15
N HIS A 83 -11.52 18.81 0.49
CA HIS A 83 -10.13 18.41 0.31
C HIS A 83 -9.87 17.97 -1.15
N PRO A 84 -9.75 18.92 -2.09
CA PRO A 84 -9.65 18.63 -3.53
C PRO A 84 -8.35 17.94 -3.94
N HIS A 85 -7.35 17.94 -3.07
CA HIS A 85 -6.05 17.31 -3.32
C HIS A 85 -5.97 15.85 -2.85
N ILE A 86 -7.07 15.32 -2.28
CA ILE A 86 -7.20 13.89 -1.98
C ILE A 86 -7.84 13.19 -3.18
N GLN A 87 -7.20 12.12 -3.64
CA GLN A 87 -7.72 11.25 -4.68
C GLN A 87 -8.29 9.96 -4.06
N TYR A 88 -9.59 9.74 -4.26
CA TYR A 88 -10.27 8.57 -3.71
C TYR A 88 -10.39 7.47 -4.77
N HIS A 89 -10.00 6.26 -4.40
CA HIS A 89 -10.09 5.06 -5.25
C HIS A 89 -11.11 4.11 -4.65
N LEU A 90 -12.24 3.92 -5.34
CA LEU A 90 -13.32 3.06 -4.87
C LEU A 90 -13.25 1.68 -5.54
N TYR A 91 -13.25 0.63 -4.71
CA TYR A 91 -13.24 -0.75 -5.14
C TYR A 91 -14.53 -1.47 -4.71
N SER A 92 -15.25 -2.06 -5.65
CA SER A 92 -16.45 -2.88 -5.37
C SER A 92 -16.13 -4.34 -5.63
N GLY A 93 -16.31 -5.19 -4.62
CA GLY A 93 -16.07 -6.63 -4.69
C GLY A 93 -16.96 -7.38 -3.70
N ASN A 94 -16.76 -8.69 -3.57
CA ASN A 94 -17.38 -9.45 -2.48
C ASN A 94 -16.59 -9.24 -1.17
N ALA A 95 -17.15 -9.69 -0.04
CA ALA A 95 -16.55 -9.46 1.28
C ALA A 95 -15.17 -10.11 1.41
N ASP A 96 -14.98 -11.32 0.87
CA ASP A 96 -13.71 -12.05 0.94
C ASP A 96 -12.61 -11.31 0.18
N ASP A 97 -12.92 -10.78 -1.01
CA ASP A 97 -11.98 -10.05 -1.85
C ASP A 97 -11.61 -8.68 -1.26
N VAL A 98 -12.58 -7.99 -0.65
CA VAL A 98 -12.30 -6.74 0.09
C VAL A 98 -11.40 -7.02 1.29
N MET A 99 -11.65 -8.10 2.04
CA MET A 99 -10.80 -8.51 3.17
C MET A 99 -9.39 -8.90 2.69
N GLU A 100 -9.27 -9.69 1.63
CA GLU A 100 -7.96 -10.09 1.09
C GLU A 100 -7.13 -8.87 0.66
N ARG A 101 -7.76 -7.87 0.03
CA ARG A 101 -7.08 -6.64 -0.38
C ARG A 101 -6.69 -5.76 0.80
N LEU A 102 -7.51 -5.71 1.85
CA LEU A 102 -7.17 -5.04 3.11
C LEU A 102 -5.95 -5.69 3.77
N ASP A 103 -5.94 -7.02 3.89
CA ASP A 103 -4.82 -7.77 4.50
C ASP A 103 -3.51 -7.57 3.74
N LYS A 104 -3.60 -7.35 2.43
CA LYS A 104 -2.46 -7.05 1.55
C LYS A 104 -2.05 -5.57 1.55
N GLY A 105 -2.78 -4.69 2.24
CA GLY A 105 -2.54 -3.24 2.25
C GLY A 105 -2.86 -2.55 0.92
N LEU A 106 -3.68 -3.19 0.05
CA LEU A 106 -4.13 -2.62 -1.23
C LEU A 106 -5.36 -1.71 -1.06
N LEU A 107 -6.01 -1.80 0.10
CA LEU A 107 -7.07 -0.91 0.53
C LEU A 107 -6.69 -0.33 1.89
N ASP A 108 -7.03 0.93 2.11
CA ASP A 108 -6.90 1.56 3.43
C ASP A 108 -8.12 1.25 4.31
N PHE A 109 -9.29 1.14 3.67
CA PHE A 109 -10.56 0.89 4.36
C PHE A 109 -11.42 -0.14 3.60
N GLY A 110 -12.19 -0.94 4.35
CA GLY A 110 -13.17 -1.87 3.79
C GLY A 110 -14.50 -1.78 4.53
N VAL A 111 -15.60 -1.70 3.78
CA VAL A 111 -16.96 -1.71 4.31
C VAL A 111 -17.64 -3.01 3.88
N ILE A 112 -17.79 -3.92 4.83
CA ILE A 112 -18.39 -5.23 4.62
C ILE A 112 -19.61 -5.38 5.52
N ILE A 113 -20.69 -5.94 4.97
CA ILE A 113 -21.88 -6.31 5.73
C ILE A 113 -21.74 -7.80 6.04
N GLY A 114 -21.56 -8.13 7.31
CA GLY A 114 -21.54 -9.50 7.79
C GLY A 114 -22.34 -9.61 9.08
N SER A 115 -22.85 -10.80 9.37
CA SER A 115 -23.34 -11.13 10.70
C SER A 115 -22.16 -11.12 11.67
N ALA A 116 -22.04 -10.07 12.46
CA ALA A 116 -21.16 -10.06 13.61
C ALA A 116 -21.61 -11.18 14.54
N SER A 117 -20.81 -12.25 14.62
CA SER A 117 -20.91 -13.18 15.74
C SER A 117 -20.23 -12.49 16.92
N ILE A 118 -21.01 -11.66 17.61
CA ILE A 118 -20.65 -11.12 18.93
C ILE A 118 -20.81 -12.25 19.95
#